data_AF-A0A2W7U3Y8-F1
#
_entry.id   AF-A0A2W7U3Y8-F1
#
_cell.length_a   1.000
_cell.length_b   1.000
_cell.length_c   1.000
_cell.angle_alpha   90.00
_cell.angle_beta   90.00
_cell.angle_gamma   90.00
#
_symmetry.space_group_name_H-M   'P 1'
#
loop_
_entity.id
_entity.type
_entity.pdbx_description
1 polymer ?
#
loop_
_entity_poly.entity_id
_entity_poly.type
_entity_poly.pdbx_seq_one_letter_code
_entity_poly.pdbx_strand_id
1 'polypeptide(L)'
;MIDTKYIILFLVVPCMLLAQAKKDTIRVFYLGGQSNMQGYGYVKELPDSLNKKNKKVFIYQGNPVGDNDKSGGLGKWDVLQPGNGTGFASDGKSNTLSDRFGVELSFAKKLEELYPNQKLAIIKYARNGSSIDSSGTVYFGAWEPDFREGKGMNQYDYFLKTINNAMAVEDINGDGVEDILIPSGIIWMQGESDSDKTEQIAIQYYANLKRLMELMRAAFRNNDLPIVIGKISDSGDDVDGKVWGFGELVQYGQEKFAATEPNTAIVRTTSTYKYTDKYHYKSDGYIDLGKEFAKAVFLLNNKNTKKTKVESLN
;
A
#
# COMPACT_ATOMS: atom_id res chain seq x y z
N MET A 1 12.26 41.56 74.24
CA MET A 1 12.92 41.23 72.96
C MET A 1 12.71 39.76 72.72
N ILE A 2 11.82 39.42 71.78
CA ILE A 2 11.49 38.02 71.43
C ILE A 2 12.27 37.70 70.16
N ASP A 3 13.29 36.86 70.30
CA ASP A 3 14.06 36.30 69.19
C ASP A 3 13.22 35.27 68.44
N THR A 4 12.84 35.57 67.19
CA THR A 4 12.18 34.59 66.30
C THR A 4 13.14 34.22 65.18
N LYS A 5 13.80 33.07 65.32
CA LYS A 5 14.59 32.46 64.24
C LYS A 5 13.63 31.85 63.21
N TYR A 6 13.57 32.46 62.02
CA TYR A 6 12.92 31.85 60.85
C TYR A 6 13.84 30.77 60.27
N ILE A 7 13.47 29.49 60.45
CA ILE A 7 14.07 28.38 59.72
C ILE A 7 13.36 28.32 58.37
N ILE A 8 14.04 28.78 57.31
CA ILE A 8 13.60 28.61 55.93
C ILE A 8 13.95 27.18 55.52
N LEU A 9 12.93 26.31 55.47
CA LEU A 9 13.06 24.96 54.93
C LEU A 9 13.07 25.05 53.40
N PHE A 10 14.24 24.94 52.79
CA PHE A 10 14.38 24.81 51.33
C PHE A 10 13.80 23.45 50.90
N LEU A 11 12.60 23.47 50.35
CA LEU A 11 11.96 22.31 49.75
C LEU A 11 12.62 22.07 48.39
N VAL A 12 13.64 21.21 48.37
CA VAL A 12 14.30 20.75 47.14
C VAL A 12 13.30 19.85 46.41
N VAL A 13 12.51 20.43 45.51
CA VAL A 13 11.71 19.66 44.56
C VAL A 13 12.70 18.99 43.60
N PRO A 14 12.77 17.64 43.53
CA PRO A 14 13.57 16.98 42.53
C PRO A 14 12.90 17.26 41.18
N CYS A 15 13.50 18.14 40.39
CA CYS A 15 13.15 18.33 39.00
C CYS A 15 13.62 17.06 38.27
N MET A 16 12.82 15.99 38.34
CA MET A 16 12.97 14.85 37.45
C MET A 16 12.64 15.36 36.05
N LEU A 17 13.67 15.77 35.32
CA LEU A 17 13.62 15.89 33.87
C LEU A 17 13.23 14.50 33.35
N LEU A 18 11.95 14.30 33.08
CA LEU A 18 11.47 13.16 32.32
C LEU A 18 12.06 13.30 30.92
N ALA A 19 13.23 12.73 30.70
CA ALA A 19 13.76 12.54 29.37
C ALA A 19 12.74 11.68 28.61
N GLN A 20 12.02 12.30 27.68
CA GLN A 20 11.09 11.58 26.83
C GLN A 20 11.89 10.51 26.08
N ALA A 21 11.47 9.24 26.19
CA ALA A 21 12.11 8.15 25.48
C ALA A 21 12.16 8.51 23.98
N LYS A 22 13.34 8.34 23.36
CA LYS A 22 13.52 8.58 21.93
C LYS A 22 12.55 7.65 21.19
N LYS A 23 11.69 8.21 20.34
CA LYS A 23 10.81 7.44 19.44
C LYS A 23 11.39 7.48 18.03
N ASP A 24 11.30 6.38 17.30
CA ASP A 24 11.79 6.30 15.94
C ASP A 24 10.63 6.50 14.95
N THR A 25 10.81 7.40 13.99
CA THR A 25 9.78 7.68 12.99
C THR A 25 10.03 6.84 11.74
N ILE A 26 9.02 6.10 11.28
CA ILE A 26 9.09 5.23 10.11
C ILE A 26 8.06 5.67 9.09
N ARG A 27 8.49 5.91 7.83
CA ARG A 27 7.55 6.14 6.74
C ARG A 27 6.91 4.85 6.30
N VAL A 28 5.59 4.83 6.24
CA VAL A 28 4.81 3.68 5.82
C VAL A 28 4.13 3.95 4.48
N PHE A 29 4.30 3.03 3.54
CA PHE A 29 3.62 3.07 2.24
C PHE A 29 2.68 1.87 2.12
N TYR A 30 1.45 2.11 1.67
CA TYR A 30 0.48 1.06 1.43
C TYR A 30 0.51 0.61 -0.04
N LEU A 31 0.47 -0.70 -0.27
CA LEU A 31 0.40 -1.35 -1.58
C LEU A 31 -0.90 -2.15 -1.68
N GLY A 32 -1.80 -1.78 -2.60
CA GLY A 32 -3.11 -2.41 -2.78
C GLY A 32 -3.56 -2.63 -4.22
N GLY A 33 -4.53 -3.52 -4.41
CA GLY A 33 -5.13 -3.81 -5.72
C GLY A 33 -5.33 -5.29 -6.00
N GLN A 34 -5.13 -5.70 -7.25
CA GLN A 34 -5.33 -7.09 -7.69
C GLN A 34 -4.02 -7.84 -8.02
N SER A 35 -4.04 -8.81 -8.94
CA SER A 35 -2.90 -9.67 -9.26
C SER A 35 -1.63 -8.92 -9.65
N ASN A 36 -1.73 -7.85 -10.44
CA ASN A 36 -0.57 -7.05 -10.84
C ASN A 36 -0.01 -6.16 -9.69
N MET A 37 -0.73 -6.00 -8.57
CA MET A 37 -0.14 -5.53 -7.31
C MET A 37 0.36 -6.69 -6.44
N GLN A 38 -0.45 -7.76 -6.34
CA GLN A 38 -0.13 -8.93 -5.52
C GLN A 38 1.21 -9.52 -5.95
N GLY A 39 1.42 -9.65 -7.26
CA GLY A 39 2.71 -9.97 -7.87
C GLY A 39 2.76 -11.38 -8.44
N TYR A 40 2.96 -11.47 -9.76
CA TYR A 40 3.16 -12.73 -10.48
C TYR A 40 4.60 -12.87 -11.02
N GLY A 41 5.49 -11.94 -10.70
CA GLY A 41 6.90 -12.06 -11.05
C GLY A 41 7.53 -13.27 -10.35
N TYR A 42 8.48 -13.95 -10.99
CA TYR A 42 9.13 -15.12 -10.43
C TYR A 42 10.41 -14.75 -9.67
N VAL A 43 10.56 -15.21 -8.43
CA VAL A 43 11.75 -14.95 -7.60
C VAL A 43 13.04 -15.41 -8.28
N LYS A 44 13.00 -16.54 -9.02
CA LYS A 44 14.16 -17.06 -9.77
C LYS A 44 14.66 -16.11 -10.88
N GLU A 45 13.84 -15.14 -11.30
CA GLU A 45 14.17 -14.16 -12.35
C GLU A 45 14.63 -12.82 -11.75
N LEU A 46 14.66 -12.69 -10.41
CA LEU A 46 15.14 -11.48 -9.76
C LEU A 46 16.65 -11.32 -9.96
N PRO A 47 17.13 -10.10 -10.21
CA PRO A 47 18.55 -9.81 -10.12
C PRO A 47 19.03 -9.94 -8.66
N ASP A 48 20.29 -10.33 -8.46
CA ASP A 48 20.92 -10.49 -7.12
C ASP A 48 20.71 -9.29 -6.19
N SER A 49 20.63 -8.10 -6.79
CA SER A 49 20.44 -6.85 -6.05
C SER A 49 19.07 -6.72 -5.37
N LEU A 50 18.08 -7.53 -5.79
CA LEU A 50 16.73 -7.63 -5.24
C LEU A 50 16.44 -9.02 -4.64
N ASN A 51 17.20 -10.05 -5.02
CA ASN A 51 17.02 -11.43 -4.53
C ASN A 51 17.70 -11.68 -3.17
N LYS A 52 17.39 -10.84 -2.17
CA LYS A 52 17.96 -10.95 -0.82
C LYS A 52 17.06 -10.28 0.22
N LYS A 53 17.20 -10.71 1.48
CA LYS A 53 16.58 -10.04 2.63
C LYS A 53 17.09 -8.61 2.75
N ASN A 54 16.16 -7.65 2.84
CA ASN A 54 16.44 -6.26 3.13
C ASN A 54 16.42 -6.04 4.66
N LYS A 55 17.57 -5.69 5.24
CA LYS A 55 17.71 -5.50 6.69
C LYS A 55 17.17 -4.16 7.20
N LYS A 56 16.76 -3.26 6.31
CA LYS A 56 16.38 -1.87 6.64
C LYS A 56 14.90 -1.58 6.42
N VAL A 57 14.20 -2.43 5.67
CA VAL A 57 12.80 -2.22 5.29
C VAL A 57 11.97 -3.38 5.82
N PHE A 58 10.89 -3.04 6.52
CA PHE A 58 9.93 -3.99 7.05
C PHE A 58 8.66 -4.02 6.18
N ILE A 59 7.99 -5.16 6.15
CA ILE A 59 6.73 -5.34 5.45
C ILE A 59 5.72 -6.08 6.33
N TYR A 60 4.49 -5.58 6.34
CA TYR A 60 3.31 -6.28 6.83
C TYR A 60 2.44 -6.62 5.63
N GLN A 61 2.25 -7.90 5.33
CA GLN A 61 1.34 -8.32 4.28
C GLN A 61 0.14 -9.05 4.86
N GLY A 62 -1.06 -8.52 4.58
CA GLY A 62 -2.31 -9.15 4.98
C GLY A 62 -2.62 -10.39 4.12
N ASN A 63 -3.20 -11.41 4.75
CA ASN A 63 -3.49 -12.71 4.16
C ASN A 63 -4.56 -12.59 3.06
N PRO A 64 -4.22 -12.86 1.79
CA PRO A 64 -5.11 -12.63 0.66
C PRO A 64 -6.04 -13.83 0.43
N VAL A 65 -7.29 -13.71 0.87
CA VAL A 65 -8.31 -14.78 0.78
C VAL A 65 -9.59 -14.28 0.09
N GLY A 66 -10.47 -15.22 -0.26
CA GLY A 66 -11.78 -14.88 -0.80
C GLY A 66 -12.68 -14.19 0.24
N ASP A 67 -13.76 -13.61 -0.24
CA ASP A 67 -14.77 -12.98 0.62
C ASP A 67 -15.33 -14.00 1.62
N ASN A 68 -15.77 -13.51 2.79
CA ASN A 68 -16.37 -14.28 3.88
C ASN A 68 -15.44 -15.25 4.65
N ASP A 69 -14.13 -15.19 4.40
CA ASP A 69 -13.08 -15.87 5.13
C ASP A 69 -12.53 -15.00 6.28
N LYS A 70 -12.63 -15.52 7.52
CA LYS A 70 -12.23 -14.78 8.73
C LYS A 70 -10.72 -14.54 8.83
N SER A 71 -9.91 -15.28 8.09
CA SER A 71 -8.46 -15.15 8.07
C SER A 71 -7.96 -13.99 7.21
N GLY A 72 -8.84 -13.38 6.40
CA GLY A 72 -8.45 -12.26 5.55
C GLY A 72 -7.86 -11.09 6.32
N GLY A 73 -6.82 -10.49 5.75
CA GLY A 73 -6.11 -9.36 6.34
C GLY A 73 -5.28 -9.67 7.59
N LEU A 74 -5.21 -10.93 8.04
CA LEU A 74 -4.25 -11.33 9.07
C LEU A 74 -2.82 -11.23 8.52
N GLY A 75 -1.87 -10.76 9.31
CA GLY A 75 -0.50 -10.59 8.88
C GLY A 75 0.44 -10.43 10.06
N LYS A 76 1.73 -10.36 9.75
CA LYS A 76 2.79 -10.07 10.71
C LYS A 76 3.87 -9.21 10.05
N TRP A 77 4.44 -8.28 10.80
CA TRP A 77 5.65 -7.55 10.41
C TRP A 77 6.85 -8.50 10.29
N ASP A 78 7.52 -8.47 9.15
CA ASP A 78 8.80 -9.14 8.91
C ASP A 78 9.73 -8.23 8.11
N VAL A 79 11.01 -8.59 8.04
CA VAL A 79 11.95 -7.96 7.12
C VAL A 79 11.55 -8.24 5.67
N LEU A 80 11.58 -7.21 4.83
CA LEU A 80 11.24 -7.33 3.41
C LEU A 80 12.21 -8.29 2.72
N GLN A 81 11.67 -9.25 1.98
CA GLN A 81 12.43 -10.25 1.24
C GLN A 81 11.62 -10.77 0.05
N PRO A 82 12.24 -11.45 -0.93
CA PRO A 82 11.50 -12.11 -2.00
C PRO A 82 10.46 -13.11 -1.49
N GLY A 83 9.36 -13.27 -2.22
CA GLY A 83 8.29 -14.22 -1.87
C GLY A 83 6.99 -13.59 -1.35
N ASN A 84 6.84 -12.27 -1.45
CA ASN A 84 5.63 -11.52 -1.08
C ASN A 84 4.59 -11.46 -2.22
N GLY A 85 4.70 -12.33 -3.23
CA GLY A 85 3.83 -12.39 -4.40
C GLY A 85 2.55 -13.24 -4.23
N THR A 86 1.94 -13.64 -5.34
CA THR A 86 0.86 -14.64 -5.35
C THR A 86 1.34 -15.95 -4.73
N GLY A 87 0.48 -16.60 -3.94
CA GLY A 87 0.83 -17.73 -3.10
C GLY A 87 1.35 -17.38 -1.70
N PHE A 88 1.60 -16.10 -1.39
CA PHE A 88 1.83 -15.66 -0.01
C PHE A 88 0.61 -15.96 0.87
N ALA A 89 0.85 -16.39 2.11
CA ALA A 89 -0.19 -16.56 3.12
C ALA A 89 0.29 -16.16 4.52
N SER A 90 -0.63 -15.80 5.41
CA SER A 90 -0.34 -15.54 6.82
C SER A 90 -1.48 -16.00 7.72
N ASP A 91 -1.13 -16.51 8.90
CA ASP A 91 -2.09 -16.81 9.98
C ASP A 91 -2.11 -15.72 11.08
N GLY A 92 -1.39 -14.62 10.86
CA GLY A 92 -1.20 -13.53 11.84
C GLY A 92 -0.10 -13.78 12.86
N LYS A 93 0.54 -14.97 12.85
CA LYS A 93 1.68 -15.33 13.72
C LYS A 93 2.93 -15.66 12.90
N SER A 94 2.73 -16.22 11.72
CA SER A 94 3.75 -16.65 10.78
C SER A 94 3.36 -16.28 9.36
N ASN A 95 4.36 -15.97 8.55
CA ASN A 95 4.21 -15.67 7.13
C ASN A 95 4.80 -16.83 6.31
N THR A 96 4.05 -17.29 5.31
CA THR A 96 4.50 -18.27 4.32
C THR A 96 4.77 -17.52 3.02
N LEU A 97 6.04 -17.44 2.65
CA LEU A 97 6.49 -16.82 1.41
C LEU A 97 6.30 -17.77 0.22
N SER A 98 6.07 -17.20 -0.97
CA SER A 98 5.95 -17.95 -2.22
C SER A 98 7.20 -17.84 -3.09
N ASP A 99 7.16 -18.45 -4.28
CA ASP A 99 8.17 -18.27 -5.33
C ASP A 99 7.91 -17.02 -6.18
N ARG A 100 7.01 -16.12 -5.74
CA ARG A 100 6.57 -14.95 -6.50
C ARG A 100 6.87 -13.63 -5.79
N PHE A 101 6.90 -12.55 -6.56
CA PHE A 101 7.07 -11.19 -6.06
C PHE A 101 6.21 -10.20 -6.87
N GLY A 102 5.93 -9.05 -6.26
CA GLY A 102 5.23 -7.93 -6.89
C GLY A 102 6.12 -6.70 -7.01
N VAL A 103 5.54 -5.51 -6.81
CA VAL A 103 6.29 -4.26 -6.92
C VAL A 103 7.16 -3.96 -5.69
N GLU A 104 6.93 -4.66 -4.56
CA GLU A 104 7.44 -4.28 -3.24
C GLU A 104 8.97 -4.19 -3.16
N LEU A 105 9.70 -5.07 -3.83
CA LEU A 105 11.16 -5.15 -3.74
C LEU A 105 11.84 -3.95 -4.42
N SER A 106 11.45 -3.66 -5.67
CA SER A 106 12.03 -2.55 -6.42
C SER A 106 11.48 -1.20 -5.95
N PHE A 107 10.24 -1.17 -5.48
CA PHE A 107 9.65 -0.01 -4.80
C PHE A 107 10.45 0.37 -3.56
N ALA A 108 10.68 -0.58 -2.63
CA ALA A 108 11.47 -0.34 -1.43
C ALA A 108 12.89 0.11 -1.75
N LYS A 109 13.58 -0.62 -2.65
CA LYS A 109 14.94 -0.26 -3.07
C LYS A 109 15.00 1.16 -3.61
N LYS A 110 14.03 1.56 -4.44
CA LYS A 110 14.01 2.91 -5.00
C LYS A 110 13.70 3.96 -3.94
N LEU A 111 12.84 3.67 -2.98
CA LEU A 111 12.59 4.56 -1.85
C LEU A 111 13.81 4.73 -0.95
N GLU A 112 14.62 3.69 -0.71
CA GLU A 112 15.88 3.81 0.04
C GLU A 112 16.84 4.81 -0.62
N GLU A 113 16.92 4.82 -1.97
CA GLU A 113 17.71 5.81 -2.72
C GLU A 113 17.15 7.23 -2.57
N LEU A 114 15.81 7.36 -2.55
CA LEU A 114 15.12 8.66 -2.49
C LEU A 114 15.03 9.22 -1.07
N TYR A 115 15.11 8.37 -0.05
CA TYR A 115 15.04 8.70 1.37
C TYR A 115 16.22 8.09 2.15
N PRO A 116 17.49 8.45 1.84
CA PRO A 116 18.68 7.73 2.32
C PRO A 116 18.86 7.69 3.85
N ASN A 117 18.18 8.57 4.59
CA ASN A 117 18.29 8.72 6.04
C ASN A 117 16.96 8.52 6.77
N GLN A 118 15.97 7.89 6.14
CA GLN A 118 14.66 7.66 6.76
C GLN A 118 14.37 6.17 6.84
N LYS A 119 13.79 5.73 7.97
CA LYS A 119 13.29 4.37 8.11
C LYS A 119 12.05 4.19 7.23
N LEU A 120 11.95 3.04 6.58
CA LEU A 120 10.88 2.72 5.63
C LEU A 120 10.18 1.42 6.03
N ALA A 121 8.88 1.39 5.85
CA ALA A 121 8.07 0.19 6.00
C ALA A 121 6.95 0.15 4.94
N ILE A 122 6.47 -1.04 4.65
CA ILE A 122 5.42 -1.31 3.68
C ILE A 122 4.27 -2.03 4.37
N ILE A 123 3.04 -1.61 4.10
CA ILE A 123 1.85 -2.42 4.37
C ILE A 123 1.29 -2.86 3.03
N LYS A 124 1.03 -4.16 2.84
CA LYS A 124 0.54 -4.71 1.57
C LYS A 124 -0.73 -5.51 1.79
N TYR A 125 -1.76 -5.24 0.97
CA TYR A 125 -2.92 -6.11 0.86
C TYR A 125 -3.47 -6.03 -0.56
N ALA A 126 -3.40 -7.12 -1.31
CA ALA A 126 -3.88 -7.20 -2.68
C ALA A 126 -4.43 -8.61 -2.97
N ARG A 127 -5.47 -8.69 -3.81
CA ARG A 127 -6.17 -9.94 -4.10
C ARG A 127 -6.33 -10.16 -5.60
N ASN A 128 -5.68 -11.19 -6.13
CA ASN A 128 -5.86 -11.62 -7.51
C ASN A 128 -7.34 -11.75 -7.89
N GLY A 129 -7.68 -11.21 -9.06
CA GLY A 129 -8.99 -11.31 -9.70
C GLY A 129 -10.05 -10.41 -9.08
N SER A 130 -9.75 -9.67 -8.01
CA SER A 130 -10.73 -8.81 -7.35
C SER A 130 -11.12 -7.59 -8.18
N SER A 131 -12.40 -7.25 -8.16
CA SER A 131 -12.97 -6.05 -8.78
C SER A 131 -13.27 -4.99 -7.72
N ILE A 132 -13.33 -3.72 -8.10
CA ILE A 132 -13.87 -2.70 -7.18
C ILE A 132 -15.37 -2.89 -7.04
N ASP A 133 -16.07 -3.08 -8.16
CA ASP A 133 -17.51 -3.34 -8.17
C ASP A 133 -17.85 -4.73 -7.61
N SER A 134 -18.91 -4.84 -6.79
CA SER A 134 -19.34 -6.12 -6.21
C SER A 134 -19.83 -7.14 -7.24
N SER A 135 -20.28 -6.69 -8.41
CA SER A 135 -20.75 -7.54 -9.50
C SER A 135 -19.65 -7.96 -10.48
N GLY A 136 -18.45 -7.38 -10.38
CA GLY A 136 -17.33 -7.64 -11.29
C GLY A 136 -16.70 -9.03 -11.14
N THR A 137 -16.75 -9.64 -9.95
CA THR A 137 -16.25 -11.01 -9.73
C THR A 137 -16.77 -11.66 -8.45
N VAL A 138 -17.65 -12.66 -8.62
CA VAL A 138 -18.24 -13.41 -7.50
C VAL A 138 -17.21 -14.30 -6.79
N TYR A 139 -16.21 -14.85 -7.51
CA TYR A 139 -15.29 -15.83 -6.94
C TYR A 139 -14.06 -15.21 -6.28
N PHE A 140 -13.51 -14.14 -6.87
CA PHE A 140 -12.25 -13.56 -6.40
C PHE A 140 -12.46 -12.50 -5.31
N GLY A 141 -13.67 -11.94 -5.23
CA GLY A 141 -14.12 -10.99 -4.22
C GLY A 141 -14.07 -9.54 -4.70
N ALA A 142 -14.71 -8.66 -3.94
CA ALA A 142 -14.86 -7.25 -4.29
C ALA A 142 -14.28 -6.28 -3.26
N TRP A 143 -13.96 -5.05 -3.70
CA TRP A 143 -13.55 -3.95 -2.83
C TRP A 143 -14.70 -3.00 -2.49
N GLU A 144 -15.95 -3.35 -2.80
CA GLU A 144 -17.14 -2.54 -2.53
C GLU A 144 -17.35 -2.33 -1.01
N PRO A 145 -17.21 -1.10 -0.48
CA PRO A 145 -17.30 -0.85 0.96
C PRO A 145 -18.64 -1.21 1.62
N ASP A 146 -19.75 -1.25 0.86
CA ASP A 146 -21.08 -1.58 1.37
C ASP A 146 -21.47 -3.05 1.14
N PHE A 147 -20.49 -3.94 0.91
CA PHE A 147 -20.74 -5.36 0.66
C PHE A 147 -21.52 -6.06 1.79
N ARG A 148 -22.60 -6.77 1.43
CA ARG A 148 -23.51 -7.45 2.39
C ARG A 148 -23.69 -8.95 2.13
N GLU A 149 -23.02 -9.53 1.15
CA GLU A 149 -23.21 -10.96 0.86
C GLU A 149 -22.55 -11.86 1.90
N GLY A 150 -23.13 -13.03 2.12
CA GLY A 150 -22.58 -14.03 3.05
C GLY A 150 -22.45 -13.51 4.48
N LYS A 151 -21.22 -13.46 4.99
CA LYS A 151 -20.87 -12.93 6.32
C LYS A 151 -20.55 -11.43 6.28
N GLY A 152 -20.69 -10.78 5.13
CA GLY A 152 -20.43 -9.35 4.95
C GLY A 152 -18.97 -8.98 5.16
N MET A 153 -18.03 -9.85 4.75
CA MET A 153 -16.59 -9.55 4.77
C MET A 153 -16.02 -9.65 3.37
N ASN A 154 -15.35 -8.60 2.89
CA ASN A 154 -14.72 -8.59 1.57
C ASN A 154 -13.30 -8.00 1.60
N GLN A 155 -12.77 -7.68 0.42
CA GLN A 155 -11.41 -7.17 0.25
C GLN A 155 -11.19 -5.82 0.92
N TYR A 156 -12.21 -4.96 0.99
CA TYR A 156 -12.13 -3.70 1.72
C TYR A 156 -12.06 -3.91 3.23
N ASP A 157 -12.84 -4.83 3.79
CA ASP A 157 -12.76 -5.20 5.21
C ASP A 157 -11.39 -5.79 5.57
N TYR A 158 -10.83 -6.62 4.68
CA TYR A 158 -9.51 -7.20 4.86
C TYR A 158 -8.40 -6.16 4.75
N PHE A 159 -8.55 -5.15 3.89
CA PHE A 159 -7.69 -3.97 3.90
C PHE A 159 -7.75 -3.25 5.25
N LEU A 160 -8.95 -2.92 5.76
CA LEU A 160 -9.10 -2.24 7.05
C LEU A 160 -8.46 -3.05 8.19
N LYS A 161 -8.69 -4.36 8.21
CA LYS A 161 -8.06 -5.26 9.18
C LYS A 161 -6.54 -5.30 9.05
N THR A 162 -6.00 -5.31 7.83
CA THR A 162 -4.56 -5.24 7.58
C THR A 162 -3.97 -3.94 8.14
N ILE A 163 -4.58 -2.79 7.84
CA ILE A 163 -4.09 -1.49 8.32
C ILE A 163 -4.18 -1.42 9.85
N ASN A 164 -5.32 -1.76 10.43
CA ASN A 164 -5.52 -1.69 11.88
C ASN A 164 -4.51 -2.55 12.63
N ASN A 165 -4.27 -3.78 12.17
CA ASN A 165 -3.31 -4.67 12.81
C ASN A 165 -1.86 -4.20 12.61
N ALA A 166 -1.51 -3.75 11.41
CA ALA A 166 -0.15 -3.29 11.12
C ALA A 166 0.19 -2.01 11.91
N MET A 167 -0.75 -1.06 11.97
CA MET A 167 -0.56 0.24 12.63
C MET A 167 -0.65 0.17 14.16
N ALA A 168 -1.14 -0.94 14.72
CA ALA A 168 -1.20 -1.16 16.17
C ALA A 168 0.10 -1.70 16.78
N VAL A 169 1.10 -2.04 15.96
CA VAL A 169 2.40 -2.54 16.46
C VAL A 169 3.32 -1.36 16.78
N GLU A 170 3.73 -1.27 18.04
CA GLU A 170 4.52 -0.15 18.58
C GLU A 170 6.04 -0.32 18.43
N ASP A 171 6.53 -1.53 18.09
CA ASP A 171 7.94 -1.80 17.81
C ASP A 171 7.99 -2.85 16.70
N ILE A 172 8.08 -2.40 15.44
CA ILE A 172 8.00 -3.29 14.28
C ILE A 172 9.33 -4.01 14.01
N ASN A 173 10.41 -3.48 14.57
CA ASN A 173 11.78 -3.90 14.29
C ASN A 173 12.38 -4.75 15.44
N GLY A 174 11.78 -4.71 16.63
CA GLY A 174 12.13 -5.48 17.82
C GLY A 174 13.34 -4.97 18.59
N ASP A 175 13.72 -3.69 18.43
CA ASP A 175 14.88 -3.09 19.11
C ASP A 175 14.55 -2.51 20.50
N GLY A 176 13.29 -2.59 20.93
CA GLY A 176 12.82 -2.07 22.21
C GLY A 176 12.57 -0.56 22.21
N VAL A 177 12.63 0.11 21.05
CA VAL A 177 12.30 1.52 20.87
C VAL A 177 10.92 1.63 20.22
N GLU A 178 10.08 2.52 20.74
CA GLU A 178 8.76 2.77 20.16
C GLU A 178 8.89 3.40 18.76
N ASP A 179 8.23 2.78 17.79
CA ASP A 179 8.12 3.19 16.38
C ASP A 179 6.83 3.99 16.13
N ILE A 180 6.98 5.21 15.62
CA ILE A 180 5.87 6.02 15.11
C ILE A 180 5.76 5.82 13.59
N LEU A 181 4.70 5.14 13.18
CA LEU A 181 4.38 4.89 11.78
C LEU A 181 3.69 6.09 11.12
N ILE A 182 4.31 6.66 10.09
CA ILE A 182 3.81 7.83 9.35
C ILE A 182 3.35 7.42 7.94
N PRO A 183 2.03 7.31 7.70
CA PRO A 183 1.50 7.07 6.36
C PRO A 183 2.03 8.09 5.36
N SER A 184 2.68 7.60 4.31
CA SER A 184 3.42 8.41 3.32
C SER A 184 2.98 8.15 1.86
N GLY A 185 2.05 7.22 1.63
CA GLY A 185 1.36 7.10 0.34
C GLY A 185 0.57 5.79 0.20
N ILE A 186 -0.42 5.82 -0.68
CA ILE A 186 -1.19 4.66 -1.16
C ILE A 186 -0.78 4.40 -2.61
N ILE A 187 -0.34 3.19 -2.89
CA ILE A 187 0.01 2.72 -4.23
C ILE A 187 -1.01 1.67 -4.63
N TRP A 188 -1.61 1.84 -5.80
CA TRP A 188 -2.76 1.05 -6.22
C TRP A 188 -2.59 0.54 -7.66
N MET A 189 -2.78 -0.77 -7.87
CA MET A 189 -2.76 -1.38 -9.22
C MET A 189 -3.92 -2.37 -9.35
N GLN A 190 -4.97 -1.92 -10.03
CA GLN A 190 -6.21 -2.67 -10.24
C GLN A 190 -6.99 -2.06 -11.42
N GLY A 191 -7.84 -2.86 -12.03
CA GLY A 191 -8.87 -2.41 -12.98
C GLY A 191 -9.22 -3.46 -14.02
N GLU A 192 -8.37 -4.49 -14.17
CA GLU A 192 -8.56 -5.51 -15.19
C GLU A 192 -9.86 -6.29 -14.98
N SER A 193 -10.21 -6.64 -13.73
CA SER A 193 -11.48 -7.34 -13.45
C SER A 193 -12.73 -6.51 -13.73
N ASP A 194 -12.67 -5.18 -13.49
CA ASP A 194 -13.77 -4.25 -13.83
C ASP A 194 -13.85 -3.97 -15.34
N SER A 195 -12.87 -4.44 -16.12
CA SER A 195 -12.82 -4.29 -17.58
C SER A 195 -13.33 -5.51 -18.35
N ASP A 196 -13.61 -6.62 -17.66
CA ASP A 196 -13.91 -7.93 -18.26
C ASP A 196 -15.42 -8.14 -18.50
N LYS A 197 -16.28 -7.79 -17.53
CA LYS A 197 -17.66 -8.29 -17.51
C LYS A 197 -18.67 -7.49 -18.32
N THR A 198 -18.87 -6.20 -17.98
CA THR A 198 -19.90 -5.38 -18.61
C THR A 198 -19.44 -3.93 -18.76
N GLU A 199 -19.99 -3.25 -19.76
CA GLU A 199 -19.76 -1.82 -19.99
C GLU A 199 -20.19 -0.99 -18.78
N GLN A 200 -21.30 -1.38 -18.12
CA GLN A 200 -21.83 -0.68 -16.95
C GLN A 200 -20.85 -0.68 -15.78
N ILE A 201 -20.18 -1.80 -15.50
CA ILE A 201 -19.15 -1.88 -14.46
C ILE A 201 -17.98 -0.94 -14.82
N ALA A 202 -17.52 -0.99 -16.07
CA ALA A 202 -16.38 -0.19 -16.53
C ALA A 202 -16.66 1.32 -16.49
N ILE A 203 -17.87 1.77 -16.87
CA ILE A 203 -18.26 3.19 -16.81
C ILE A 203 -18.30 3.71 -15.36
N GLN A 204 -18.63 2.87 -14.39
CA GLN A 204 -18.67 3.25 -12.97
C GLN A 204 -17.31 3.27 -12.29
N TYR A 205 -16.26 2.76 -12.95
CA TYR A 205 -14.94 2.58 -12.36
C TYR A 205 -14.39 3.85 -11.70
N TYR A 206 -14.53 5.01 -12.34
CA TYR A 206 -14.07 6.28 -11.76
C TYR A 206 -14.75 6.59 -10.41
N ALA A 207 -16.07 6.46 -10.33
CA ALA A 207 -16.82 6.79 -9.13
C ALA A 207 -16.46 5.83 -7.99
N ASN A 208 -16.35 4.54 -8.31
CA ASN A 208 -15.99 3.49 -7.37
C ASN A 208 -14.55 3.65 -6.87
N LEU A 209 -13.58 3.89 -7.78
CA LEU A 209 -12.18 4.15 -7.42
C LEU A 209 -12.07 5.39 -6.53
N LYS A 210 -12.76 6.48 -6.87
CA LYS A 210 -12.75 7.71 -6.07
C LYS A 210 -13.21 7.45 -4.64
N ARG A 211 -14.38 6.83 -4.48
CA ARG A 211 -14.95 6.51 -3.16
C ARG A 211 -14.01 5.62 -2.35
N LEU A 212 -13.46 4.57 -2.97
CA LEU A 212 -12.52 3.65 -2.31
C LEU A 212 -11.27 4.39 -1.82
N MET A 213 -10.68 5.23 -2.67
CA MET A 213 -9.46 5.99 -2.35
C MET A 213 -9.68 7.03 -1.24
N GLU A 214 -10.83 7.70 -1.21
CA GLU A 214 -11.22 8.62 -0.12
C GLU A 214 -11.35 7.87 1.21
N LEU A 215 -11.98 6.70 1.19
CA LEU A 215 -12.11 5.85 2.38
C LEU A 215 -10.76 5.30 2.86
N MET A 216 -9.86 4.93 1.94
CA MET A 216 -8.49 4.53 2.30
C MET A 216 -7.72 5.68 2.96
N ARG A 217 -7.82 6.90 2.45
CA ARG A 217 -7.27 8.11 3.10
C ARG A 217 -7.81 8.30 4.52
N ALA A 218 -9.12 8.12 4.69
CA ALA A 218 -9.76 8.19 6.01
C ALA A 218 -9.25 7.11 6.97
N ALA A 219 -9.02 5.88 6.50
CA ALA A 219 -8.45 4.80 7.30
C ALA A 219 -7.03 5.13 7.81
N PHE A 220 -6.24 5.84 7.00
CA PHE A 220 -4.93 6.38 7.41
C PHE A 220 -5.01 7.72 8.16
N ARG A 221 -6.20 8.26 8.38
CA ARG A 221 -6.46 9.56 9.02
C ARG A 221 -5.70 10.71 8.35
N ASN A 222 -5.54 10.64 7.02
CA ASN A 222 -4.82 11.64 6.25
C ASN A 222 -5.51 11.86 4.88
N ASN A 223 -6.33 12.91 4.80
CA ASN A 223 -7.06 13.28 3.58
C ASN A 223 -6.15 13.78 2.46
N ASP A 224 -4.92 14.19 2.77
CA ASP A 224 -3.92 14.62 1.81
C ASP A 224 -2.87 13.54 1.54
N LEU A 225 -3.10 12.28 1.94
CA LEU A 225 -2.15 11.20 1.69
C LEU A 225 -1.94 11.02 0.17
N PRO A 226 -0.69 11.00 -0.34
CA PRO A 226 -0.43 10.78 -1.75
C PRO A 226 -1.04 9.47 -2.25
N ILE A 227 -1.66 9.49 -3.43
CA ILE A 227 -2.15 8.28 -4.09
C ILE A 227 -1.48 8.16 -5.44
N VAL A 228 -0.91 6.99 -5.74
CA VAL A 228 -0.38 6.69 -7.07
C VAL A 228 -1.07 5.44 -7.59
N ILE A 229 -1.79 5.58 -8.69
CA ILE A 229 -2.45 4.46 -9.38
C ILE A 229 -1.61 4.00 -10.57
N GLY A 230 -1.64 2.72 -10.90
CA GLY A 230 -1.11 2.19 -12.15
C GLY A 230 -2.20 2.15 -13.21
N LYS A 231 -1.91 2.61 -14.42
CA LYS A 231 -2.81 2.44 -15.56
C LYS A 231 -2.80 0.97 -15.99
N ILE A 232 -3.95 0.32 -16.09
CA ILE A 232 -3.99 -1.06 -16.60
C ILE A 232 -3.58 -1.09 -18.09
N SER A 233 -3.09 -2.24 -18.54
CA SER A 233 -2.72 -2.48 -19.94
C SER A 233 -3.25 -3.84 -20.40
N ASP A 234 -3.46 -3.96 -21.70
CA ASP A 234 -3.98 -5.16 -22.34
C ASP A 234 -2.85 -5.91 -23.06
N SER A 235 -2.81 -7.23 -22.93
CA SER A 235 -1.81 -8.06 -23.61
C SER A 235 -2.15 -8.29 -25.08
N GLY A 236 -3.41 -8.10 -25.45
CA GLY A 236 -3.99 -8.46 -26.75
C GLY A 236 -4.05 -9.97 -27.01
N ASP A 237 -3.78 -10.80 -26.01
CA ASP A 237 -3.72 -12.26 -26.12
C ASP A 237 -5.12 -12.89 -25.96
N ASP A 238 -6.04 -12.50 -26.84
CA ASP A 238 -7.35 -13.12 -27.05
C ASP A 238 -7.70 -13.15 -28.55
N VAL A 239 -8.75 -13.88 -28.94
CA VAL A 239 -9.08 -14.17 -30.35
C VAL A 239 -9.34 -12.91 -31.17
N ASP A 240 -9.93 -11.89 -30.56
CA ASP A 240 -10.22 -10.59 -31.15
C ASP A 240 -9.10 -9.56 -30.92
N GLY A 241 -7.99 -9.96 -30.31
CA GLY A 241 -6.85 -9.11 -29.99
C GLY A 241 -7.04 -8.27 -28.72
N LYS A 242 -7.98 -8.63 -27.83
CA LYS A 242 -8.28 -7.87 -26.62
C LYS A 242 -8.73 -8.74 -25.46
N VAL A 243 -8.00 -8.68 -24.35
CA VAL A 243 -8.36 -9.44 -23.13
C VAL A 243 -9.40 -8.69 -22.31
N TRP A 244 -9.30 -7.36 -22.26
CA TRP A 244 -10.14 -6.49 -21.44
C TRP A 244 -11.09 -5.70 -22.33
N GLY A 245 -12.22 -6.30 -22.71
CA GLY A 245 -13.18 -5.74 -23.67
C GLY A 245 -13.58 -4.27 -23.40
N PHE A 246 -13.67 -3.89 -22.12
CA PHE A 246 -14.00 -2.53 -21.68
C PHE A 246 -12.80 -1.76 -21.07
N GLY A 247 -11.57 -2.20 -21.35
CA GLY A 247 -10.34 -1.69 -20.74
C GLY A 247 -10.14 -0.19 -20.92
N GLU A 248 -10.52 0.40 -22.05
CA GLU A 248 -10.38 1.84 -22.31
C GLU A 248 -11.32 2.69 -21.45
N LEU A 249 -12.48 2.16 -21.07
CA LEU A 249 -13.41 2.85 -20.15
C LEU A 249 -12.83 2.90 -18.74
N VAL A 250 -12.25 1.78 -18.27
CA VAL A 250 -11.53 1.74 -16.99
C VAL A 250 -10.29 2.63 -17.02
N GLN A 251 -9.48 2.57 -18.09
CA GLN A 251 -8.33 3.45 -18.28
C GLN A 251 -8.72 4.92 -18.31
N TYR A 252 -9.84 5.27 -18.95
CA TYR A 252 -10.40 6.63 -18.90
C TYR A 252 -10.74 7.03 -17.47
N GLY A 253 -11.36 6.13 -16.69
CA GLY A 253 -11.63 6.37 -15.27
C GLY A 253 -10.37 6.60 -14.44
N GLN A 254 -9.30 5.83 -14.69
CA GLN A 254 -7.99 5.98 -14.05
C GLN A 254 -7.34 7.33 -14.40
N GLU A 255 -7.30 7.69 -15.68
CA GLU A 255 -6.75 8.96 -16.15
C GLU A 255 -7.53 10.15 -15.58
N LYS A 256 -8.86 10.06 -15.56
CA LYS A 256 -9.74 11.07 -14.96
C LYS A 256 -9.45 11.23 -13.47
N PHE A 257 -9.39 10.13 -12.70
CA PHE A 257 -9.06 10.17 -11.28
C PHE A 257 -7.74 10.91 -11.03
N ALA A 258 -6.68 10.55 -11.76
CA ALA A 258 -5.37 11.18 -11.58
C ALA A 258 -5.34 12.66 -12.00
N ALA A 259 -6.21 13.08 -12.90
CA ALA A 259 -6.32 14.45 -13.38
C ALA A 259 -7.18 15.35 -12.47
N THR A 260 -8.19 14.79 -11.80
CA THR A 260 -9.18 15.58 -11.04
C THR A 260 -9.00 15.52 -9.54
N GLU A 261 -8.47 14.42 -9.00
CA GLU A 261 -8.34 14.25 -7.54
C GLU A 261 -7.06 14.91 -7.00
N PRO A 262 -7.09 15.47 -5.78
CA PRO A 262 -5.95 16.16 -5.22
C PRO A 262 -4.86 15.16 -4.79
N ASN A 263 -3.61 15.57 -4.97
CA ASN A 263 -2.43 14.80 -4.55
C ASN A 263 -2.42 13.35 -5.08
N THR A 264 -2.81 13.19 -6.34
CA THR A 264 -2.81 11.91 -7.04
C THR A 264 -1.87 11.92 -8.24
N ALA A 265 -1.35 10.76 -8.61
CA ALA A 265 -0.58 10.55 -9.83
C ALA A 265 -0.92 9.20 -10.46
N ILE A 266 -0.55 9.03 -11.74
CA ILE A 266 -0.73 7.78 -12.48
C ILE A 266 0.56 7.37 -13.18
N VAL A 267 0.92 6.09 -13.06
CA VAL A 267 2.03 5.44 -13.75
C VAL A 267 1.50 4.78 -15.03
N ARG A 268 2.16 5.05 -16.17
CA ARG A 268 1.69 4.63 -17.52
C ARG A 268 2.64 3.67 -18.25
N THR A 269 3.77 3.32 -17.64
CA THR A 269 4.80 2.45 -18.22
C THR A 269 4.31 1.03 -18.51
N THR A 270 3.21 0.61 -17.88
CA THR A 270 2.50 -0.66 -18.10
C THR A 270 2.15 -0.94 -19.56
N SER A 271 1.90 0.10 -20.36
CA SER A 271 1.66 0.01 -21.81
C SER A 271 2.82 -0.59 -22.61
N THR A 272 4.02 -0.64 -22.04
CA THR A 272 5.24 -1.15 -22.69
C THR A 272 5.66 -2.52 -22.16
N TYR A 273 4.96 -3.06 -21.16
CA TYR A 273 5.36 -4.29 -20.51
C TYR A 273 5.00 -5.52 -21.34
N LYS A 274 5.84 -6.55 -21.21
CA LYS A 274 5.57 -7.88 -21.74
C LYS A 274 4.83 -8.71 -20.69
N TYR A 275 4.22 -9.79 -21.14
CA TYR A 275 3.38 -10.64 -20.31
C TYR A 275 3.88 -12.08 -20.22
N THR A 276 3.60 -12.75 -19.09
CA THR A 276 3.87 -14.19 -18.89
C THR A 276 2.71 -15.07 -19.33
N ASP A 277 1.50 -14.54 -19.23
CA ASP A 277 0.23 -15.09 -19.68
C ASP A 277 -0.63 -13.93 -20.17
N LYS A 278 -1.89 -14.16 -20.55
CA LYS A 278 -2.74 -13.07 -21.06
C LYS A 278 -3.05 -11.95 -20.06
N TYR A 279 -2.75 -12.10 -18.77
CA TYR A 279 -3.16 -11.19 -17.70
C TYR A 279 -2.00 -10.49 -16.98
N HIS A 280 -0.86 -11.17 -16.83
CA HIS A 280 0.18 -10.80 -15.87
C HIS A 280 1.48 -10.38 -16.55
N TYR A 281 2.09 -9.32 -16.03
CA TYR A 281 3.38 -8.83 -16.51
C TYR A 281 4.51 -9.82 -16.28
N LYS A 282 5.56 -9.71 -17.10
CA LYS A 282 6.86 -10.34 -16.82
C LYS A 282 7.54 -9.70 -15.61
N SER A 283 8.48 -10.44 -15.02
CA SER A 283 9.23 -10.04 -13.82
C SER A 283 9.93 -8.67 -13.96
N ASP A 284 10.45 -8.34 -15.15
CA ASP A 284 11.04 -7.04 -15.46
C ASP A 284 10.02 -5.90 -15.40
N GLY A 285 8.79 -6.14 -15.86
CA GLY A 285 7.65 -5.22 -15.73
C GLY A 285 7.32 -4.88 -14.28
N TYR A 286 7.26 -5.86 -13.38
CA TYR A 286 7.04 -5.60 -11.94
C TYR A 286 8.19 -4.79 -11.32
N ILE A 287 9.43 -5.09 -11.72
CA ILE A 287 10.62 -4.36 -11.23
C ILE A 287 10.54 -2.89 -11.68
N ASP A 288 10.23 -2.62 -12.94
CA ASP A 288 10.07 -1.25 -13.45
C ASP A 288 8.91 -0.54 -12.76
N LEU A 289 7.75 -1.19 -12.66
CA LEU A 289 6.55 -0.63 -12.06
C LEU A 289 6.78 -0.16 -10.62
N GLY A 290 7.45 -0.96 -9.80
CA GLY A 290 7.81 -0.56 -8.44
C GLY A 290 8.73 0.67 -8.39
N LYS A 291 9.67 0.82 -9.32
CA LYS A 291 10.52 2.02 -9.40
C LYS A 291 9.70 3.25 -9.78
N GLU A 292 8.79 3.13 -10.73
CA GLU A 292 7.94 4.24 -11.19
C GLU A 292 6.95 4.67 -10.11
N PHE A 293 6.35 3.72 -9.39
CA PHE A 293 5.53 4.04 -8.22
C PHE A 293 6.32 4.79 -7.14
N ALA A 294 7.54 4.36 -6.83
CA ALA A 294 8.39 5.01 -5.84
C ALA A 294 8.75 6.45 -6.24
N LYS A 295 9.10 6.67 -7.52
CA LYS A 295 9.37 8.01 -8.06
C LYS A 295 8.13 8.91 -7.97
N ALA A 296 6.98 8.42 -8.42
CA ALA A 296 5.74 9.20 -8.44
C ALA A 296 5.31 9.61 -7.03
N VAL A 297 5.30 8.68 -6.06
CA VAL A 297 4.87 8.99 -4.69
C VAL A 297 5.87 9.93 -3.98
N PHE A 298 7.16 9.81 -4.29
CA PHE A 298 8.19 10.73 -3.80
C PHE A 298 7.96 12.17 -4.32
N LEU A 299 7.63 12.33 -5.59
CA LEU A 299 7.36 13.66 -6.18
C LEU A 299 6.15 14.33 -5.52
N LEU A 300 5.07 13.57 -5.27
CA LEU A 300 3.88 14.06 -4.57
C LEU A 300 4.21 14.53 -3.14
N ASN A 301 4.93 13.71 -2.37
CA ASN A 301 5.35 14.06 -1.01
C ASN A 301 6.19 15.36 -0.94
N ASN A 302 7.10 15.55 -1.89
CA ASN A 302 7.94 16.75 -1.94
C ASN A 302 7.20 18.01 -2.42
N LYS A 303 6.21 17.86 -3.30
CA LYS A 303 5.34 18.97 -3.71
C LYS A 303 4.56 19.54 -2.52
N ASN A 304 3.99 18.66 -1.69
CA ASN A 304 3.22 19.07 -0.52
C ASN A 304 4.09 19.76 0.54
N THR A 305 5.30 19.23 0.79
CA THR A 305 6.22 19.86 1.76
C THR A 305 6.59 21.30 1.35
N LYS A 306 6.74 21.55 0.04
CA LYS A 306 6.97 22.92 -0.47
C LYS A 306 5.74 23.81 -0.30
N LYS A 307 4.52 23.29 -0.56
CA LYS A 307 3.27 24.05 -0.38
C LYS A 307 3.06 24.48 1.08
N THR A 308 3.22 23.57 2.04
CA THR A 308 3.07 23.88 3.48
C THR A 308 4.09 24.91 3.97
N LYS A 309 5.35 24.85 3.50
CA LYS A 309 6.36 25.86 3.86
C LYS A 309 6.02 27.26 3.35
N VAL A 310 5.48 27.37 2.14
CA VAL A 310 5.05 28.67 1.57
C VAL A 310 3.85 29.22 2.34
N GLU A 311 2.88 28.39 2.69
CA GLU A 311 1.71 28.80 3.48
C GLU A 311 2.08 29.21 4.92
N SER A 312 3.13 28.63 5.52
CA SER A 312 3.61 29.04 6.86
C SER A 312 4.43 30.33 6.90
N LEU A 313 4.80 30.88 5.73
CA LEU A 313 5.63 32.08 5.62
C LEU A 313 4.83 33.34 5.22
N ASN A 314 3.54 33.20 4.93
CA ASN A 314 2.61 34.29 4.63
C ASN A 314 1.60 34.47 5.76
#